data_AF-A0A453G510-F1
#
_entry.id   AF-A0A453G510-F1
#
_cell.length_a   1.000
_cell.length_b   1.000
_cell.length_c   1.000
_cell.angle_alpha   90.00
_cell.angle_beta   90.00
_cell.angle_gamma   90.00
#
_symmetry.space_group_name_H-M   'P 1'
#
loop_
_entity.id
_entity.type
_entity.pdbx_description
1 polymer ?
#
loop_
_entity_poly.entity_id
_entity_poly.type
_entity_poly.pdbx_seq_one_letter_code
_entity_poly.pdbx_strand_id
1 'polypeptide(L)' 'QDTRFWEDTWLGETPLALQYPSLYNIAQRKEVSVATVLGSIPLNMQFRRSLIGQRWDRWLHL' A
#
# COMPACT_ATOMS: atom_id res chain seq x y z
N GLN A 1 -17.07 -8.43 -1.76
CA GLN A 1 -16.75 -7.12 -2.35
C GLN A 1 -15.59 -6.62 -1.53
N ASP A 2 -14.36 -6.69 -2.06
CA ASP A 2 -13.15 -6.48 -1.27
C ASP A 2 -12.59 -5.08 -1.53
N THR A 3 -12.43 -4.29 -0.47
CA THR A 3 -11.84 -2.95 -0.53
C THR A 3 -10.37 -3.04 -0.92
N ARG A 4 -9.98 -2.34 -1.99
CA ARG A 4 -8.61 -2.34 -2.54
C ARG A 4 -7.72 -1.43 -1.72
N PHE A 5 -6.53 -1.93 -1.35
CA PHE A 5 -5.59 -1.23 -0.49
C PHE A 5 -5.11 0.11 -1.09
N TRP A 6 -4.83 0.14 -2.40
CA TRP A 6 -4.28 1.35 -3.02
C TRP A 6 -5.35 2.29 -3.58
N GLU A 7 -6.40 1.74 -4.16
CA GLU A 7 -7.27 2.45 -5.08
C GLU A 7 -8.59 2.91 -4.46
N ASP A 8 -9.00 2.30 -3.35
CA ASP A 8 -10.21 2.71 -2.64
C ASP A 8 -9.88 3.58 -1.42
N THR A 9 -10.81 4.44 -1.03
CA THR A 9 -10.70 5.24 0.20
C THR A 9 -11.13 4.38 1.39
N TRP A 10 -10.16 3.79 2.07
CA TRP A 10 -10.40 3.02 3.30
C TRP A 10 -9.56 3.53 4.48
N LEU A 11 -8.58 4.38 4.21
CA LEU A 11 -7.73 5.04 5.20
C LEU A 11 -7.65 6.53 4.88
N GLY A 12 -8.19 7.37 5.76
CA GLY A 12 -8.30 8.81 5.55
C GLY A 12 -9.38 9.20 4.53
N GLU A 13 -9.18 10.34 3.86
CA GLU A 13 -10.19 10.93 2.96
C GLU A 13 -9.95 10.65 1.47
N THR A 14 -8.73 10.22 1.11
CA THR A 14 -8.36 9.95 -0.29
C THR A 14 -7.68 8.59 -0.43
N PRO A 15 -7.75 7.93 -1.60
CA PRO A 15 -7.04 6.67 -1.83
C PRO A 15 -5.53 6.79 -1.61
N LEU A 16 -4.92 5.74 -1.07
CA LEU A 16 -3.47 5.72 -0.80
C LEU A 16 -2.62 5.88 -2.06
N ALA A 17 -3.13 5.48 -3.23
CA ALA A 17 -2.47 5.70 -4.51
C ALA A 17 -2.28 7.19 -4.84
N LEU A 18 -3.20 8.06 -4.39
CA LEU A 18 -3.10 9.50 -4.59
C LEU A 18 -2.24 10.17 -3.52
N GLN A 19 -2.31 9.71 -2.28
CA GLN A 19 -1.49 10.24 -1.19
C GLN A 19 -0.01 9.85 -1.34
N TYR A 20 0.27 8.63 -1.78
CA TYR A 20 1.62 8.07 -1.89
C TYR A 20 1.92 7.50 -3.29
N PRO A 21 1.93 8.33 -4.34
CA PRO A 21 2.14 7.87 -5.72
C PRO A 21 3.49 7.18 -5.91
N SER A 22 4.51 7.59 -5.14
CA SER A 22 5.83 6.94 -5.15
C SER A 22 5.81 5.49 -4.66
N LEU A 23 4.98 5.17 -3.67
CA LEU A 23 4.83 3.81 -3.14
C LEU A 23 3.95 2.98 -4.08
N TYR A 24 2.84 3.54 -4.54
CA TYR A 24 1.94 2.90 -5.50
C TYR A 24 2.67 2.50 -6.79
N ASN A 25 3.58 3.34 -7.29
CA ASN A 25 4.36 3.04 -8.50
C ASN A 25 5.30 1.84 -8.35
N ILE A 26 5.73 1.53 -7.13
CA ILE A 26 6.59 0.36 -6.86
C ILE A 26 5.82 -0.82 -6.29
N ALA A 27 4.52 -0.68 -5.98
CA ALA A 27 3.69 -1.78 -5.55
C ALA A 27 3.60 -2.84 -6.67
N GLN A 28 3.83 -4.11 -6.33
CA GLN A 28 3.74 -5.20 -7.31
C GLN A 28 2.28 -5.55 -7.61
N ARG A 29 1.43 -5.55 -6.58
CA ARG A 29 0.01 -5.88 -6.65
C ARG A 29 -0.81 -4.64 -6.24
N LYS A 30 -1.38 -3.95 -7.21
CA LYS A 30 -2.18 -2.74 -7.00
C LYS A 30 -3.62 -3.04 -6.60
N GLU A 31 -4.15 -4.15 -7.10
CA GLU A 31 -5.50 -4.64 -6.81
C GLU A 31 -5.59 -5.51 -5.55
N VAL A 32 -4.56 -5.48 -4.69
CA VAL A 32 -4.58 -6.24 -3.44
C VAL A 32 -5.63 -5.66 -2.48
N SER A 33 -6.41 -6.51 -1.82
CA SER A 33 -7.40 -6.08 -0.85
C SER A 33 -6.78 -5.76 0.51
N VAL A 34 -7.42 -4.88 1.26
CA VAL A 34 -7.04 -4.53 2.65
C VAL A 34 -6.99 -5.79 3.52
N ALA A 35 -7.98 -6.67 3.39
CA ALA A 35 -8.03 -7.94 4.11
C ALA A 35 -6.82 -8.85 3.81
N THR A 36 -6.35 -8.87 2.55
CA THR A 36 -5.17 -9.65 2.18
C THR A 36 -3.90 -9.05 2.78
N VAL A 37 -3.74 -7.72 2.73
CA VAL A 37 -2.54 -7.04 3.25
C VAL A 37 -2.44 -7.14 4.77
N LEU A 38 -3.55 -6.88 5.47
CA LEU A 38 -3.62 -6.89 6.93
C LEU A 38 -3.85 -8.28 7.53
N GLY A 39 -4.14 -9.29 6.72
CA GLY A 39 -4.43 -10.65 7.15
C GLY A 39 -3.22 -11.49 7.56
N SER A 40 -1.99 -10.98 7.42
CA SER A 40 -0.76 -11.68 7.83
C SER A 40 0.25 -10.74 8.49
N ILE A 41 1.12 -11.31 9.33
CA ILE A 41 2.30 -10.64 9.88
C ILE A 41 3.54 -11.46 9.49
N PRO A 42 4.49 -10.91 8.72
CA PRO A 42 4.50 -9.55 8.17
C PRO A 42 3.40 -9.32 7.13
N LEU A 43 3.07 -8.05 6.88
CA LEU A 43 2.05 -7.62 5.92
C LEU A 43 2.27 -8.29 4.56
N ASN A 44 1.20 -8.81 3.94
CA ASN A 44 1.28 -9.47 2.63
C ASN A 44 1.35 -8.46 1.48
N MET A 45 2.41 -7.64 1.48
CA MET A 45 2.65 -6.66 0.45
C MET A 45 4.00 -6.87 -0.23
N GLN A 46 3.96 -6.90 -1.55
CA GLN A 46 5.14 -7.08 -2.39
C GLN A 46 5.40 -5.81 -3.20
N PHE A 47 6.68 -5.42 -3.29
CA PHE A 47 7.13 -4.27 -4.04
C PHE A 47 8.13 -4.70 -5.12
N ARG A 48 8.04 -4.09 -6.30
CA ARG A 48 8.97 -4.27 -7.41
C ARG A 48 10.37 -3.70 -7.13
N ARG A 49 10.48 -2.81 -6.14
CA ARG A 49 11.71 -2.17 -5.70
C ARG A 49 11.78 -2.24 -4.18
N SER A 50 12.99 -2.34 -3.65
CA SER A 50 13.21 -2.32 -2.21
C SER A 50 12.71 -1.01 -1.61
N LEU A 51 11.98 -1.12 -0.49
CA LEU A 51 11.64 0.01 0.36
C LEU A 51 12.90 0.42 1.14
N ILE A 52 13.60 1.44 0.66
CA ILE A 52 14.82 1.96 1.29
C ILE A 52 14.73 3.49 1.34
N GLY A 53 15.31 4.08 2.39
CA GLY A 53 15.33 5.53 2.62
C GLY A 53 13.92 6.09 2.72
N GLN A 54 13.68 7.24 2.07
CA GLN A 54 12.41 7.97 2.14
C GLN A 54 11.15 7.13 1.81
N ARG A 55 11.28 6.05 1.03
CA ARG A 55 10.15 5.13 0.76
C ARG A 55 9.82 4.24 1.95
N TRP A 56 10.84 3.81 2.69
CA TRP A 56 10.66 3.08 3.93
C TRP A 56 10.01 3.97 4.99
N ASP A 57 10.49 5.21 5.14
CA ASP A 57 9.89 6.16 6.08
C ASP A 57 8.41 6.40 5.75
N ARG A 58 8.07 6.69 4.49
CA ARG A 58 6.67 6.85 4.07
C ARG A 58 5.81 5.61 4.30
N TRP A 59 6.39 4.42 4.16
CA TRP A 59 5.69 3.16 4.42
C TRP A 59 5.42 2.95 5.92
N LEU A 60 6.34 3.36 6.79
CA LEU A 60 6.15 3.32 8.25
C LEU A 60 5.18 4.39 8.77
N HIS A 61 5.00 5.48 8.02
CA HIS A 61 4.10 6.59 8.35
C HIS A 61 2.71 6.49 7.71
N LEU A 62 2.38 5.37 7.05
CA LEU A 62 1.02 5.01 6.62
C LEU A 62 0.15 4.70 7.83
#